data_AF-A0A1W9UU11-F1
#
_entry.id   AF-A0A1W9UU11-F1
#
_cell.length_a   1.000
_cell.length_b   1.000
_cell.length_c   1.000
_cell.angle_alpha   90.00
_cell.angle_beta   90.00
_cell.angle_gamma   90.00
#
_symmetry.space_group_name_H-M   'P 1'
#
loop_
_entity.id
_entity.type
_entity.pdbx_description
1 polymer ?
#
loop_
_entity_poly.entity_id
_entity_poly.type
_entity_poly.pdbx_seq_one_letter_code
_entity_poly.pdbx_strand_id
1 'polypeptide(L)'
;MIYKQSTSLNLLLCKRCGGRCCQGSPGIWIDPQRFFDLFFAGKHLTVEQLTERLPELGLVMWGMSGAPIPAPLSLDSGCAFLTVDGCRLTVAERPCQCLALIPNQKTLEQQQGCQCQTPTESSREVANQRWQNYWLTV
;
A
#
# COMPACT_ATOMS: atom_id res chain seq x y z
N MET A 1 -9.91 -10.96 10.79
CA MET A 1 -8.74 -10.55 11.60
C MET A 1 -8.72 -9.03 11.61
N ILE A 2 -8.91 -8.40 12.77
CA ILE A 2 -8.74 -6.96 12.89
C ILE A 2 -7.24 -6.72 12.72
N TYR A 3 -6.82 -6.05 11.64
CA TYR A 3 -5.47 -5.49 11.57
C TYR A 3 -5.39 -4.50 12.74
N LYS A 4 -4.88 -4.97 13.89
CA LYS A 4 -4.51 -4.11 15.01
C LYS A 4 -3.67 -3.02 14.39
N GLN A 5 -4.14 -1.78 14.52
CA GLN A 5 -3.45 -0.57 14.09
C GLN A 5 -1.98 -0.74 14.44
N SER A 6 -1.17 -1.11 13.46
CA SER A 6 0.18 -1.55 13.74
C SER A 6 0.91 -0.35 14.29
N THR A 7 1.33 -0.43 15.54
CA THR A 7 2.12 0.55 16.28
C THR A 7 3.49 0.85 15.64
N SER A 8 3.73 0.35 14.42
CA SER A 8 4.99 0.46 13.68
C SER A 8 5.08 1.71 12.79
N LEU A 9 3.96 2.30 12.34
CA LEU A 9 4.02 3.53 11.56
C LEU A 9 4.43 4.72 12.44
N ASN A 10 5.70 5.10 12.37
CA ASN A 10 6.18 6.33 12.98
C ASN A 10 5.90 7.52 12.04
N LEU A 11 4.80 8.25 12.30
CA LEU A 11 4.36 9.38 11.48
C LEU A 11 5.39 10.51 11.40
N LEU A 12 6.13 10.76 12.47
CA LEU A 12 7.17 11.79 12.49
C LEU A 12 8.30 11.41 11.53
N LEU A 13 8.77 10.16 11.57
CA LEU A 13 9.80 9.67 10.67
C LEU A 13 9.30 9.58 9.22
N CYS A 14 8.05 9.17 9.01
CA CYS A 14 7.43 9.14 7.69
C CYS A 14 7.40 10.55 7.05
N LYS A 15 7.01 11.57 7.82
CA LYS A 15 7.06 12.98 7.38
C LYS A 15 8.49 13.42 7.08
N ARG A 16 9.46 13.13 7.98
CA ARG A 16 10.88 13.47 7.77
C ARG A 16 11.49 12.77 6.54
N CYS A 17 11.04 11.56 6.23
CA CYS A 17 11.44 10.82 5.03
C CYS A 17 10.93 11.50 3.75
N GLY A 18 9.87 12.30 3.81
CA GLY A 18 9.33 13.04 2.67
C GLY A 18 8.75 12.14 1.56
N GLY A 19 8.37 10.90 1.90
CA GLY A 19 7.79 9.98 0.93
C GLY A 19 8.79 9.22 0.04
N ARG A 20 10.11 9.24 0.34
CA ARG A 20 11.11 8.50 -0.45
C ARG A 20 10.83 7.00 -0.55
N CYS A 21 10.31 6.37 0.51
CA CYS A 21 9.89 4.96 0.43
C CYS A 21 8.69 4.77 -0.52
N CYS A 22 7.76 5.75 -0.59
CA CYS A 22 6.65 5.75 -1.56
C CYS A 22 7.11 6.01 -3.00
N GLN A 23 8.21 6.75 -3.20
CA GLN A 23 8.82 7.01 -4.50
C GLN A 23 9.52 5.77 -5.07
N GLY A 24 10.20 4.98 -4.23
CA GLY A 24 10.87 3.76 -4.67
C GLY A 24 9.92 2.58 -4.92
N SER A 25 8.90 2.40 -4.08
CA SER A 25 7.90 1.34 -4.25
C SER A 25 6.61 1.72 -3.50
N PRO A 26 5.53 2.10 -4.19
CA PRO A 26 4.24 2.27 -3.56
C PRO A 26 3.82 1.01 -2.80
N GLY A 27 3.20 1.17 -1.64
CA GLY A 27 2.71 0.05 -0.84
C GLY A 27 1.42 -0.53 -1.42
N ILE A 28 1.21 -1.83 -1.21
CA ILE A 28 -0.01 -2.54 -1.64
C ILE A 28 -0.97 -2.80 -0.49
N TRP A 29 -2.27 -2.92 -0.79
CA TRP A 29 -3.25 -3.44 0.17
C TRP A 29 -3.18 -4.96 0.17
N ILE A 30 -2.66 -5.52 1.27
CA ILE A 30 -2.39 -6.97 1.41
C ILE A 30 -3.65 -7.75 1.82
N ASP A 31 -4.60 -7.05 2.43
CA ASP A 31 -5.83 -7.64 2.95
C ASP A 31 -7.01 -7.25 2.04
N PRO A 32 -7.56 -8.19 1.26
CA PRO A 32 -8.71 -7.94 0.37
C PRO A 32 -9.93 -7.41 1.13
N GLN A 33 -10.24 -7.99 2.31
CA GLN A 33 -11.42 -7.57 3.07
C GLN A 33 -11.28 -6.11 3.50
N ARG A 34 -10.12 -5.75 4.08
CA ARG A 34 -9.85 -4.36 4.47
C ARG A 34 -9.93 -3.41 3.27
N PHE A 35 -9.46 -3.84 2.10
CA PHE A 35 -9.54 -3.04 0.89
C PHE A 35 -11.00 -2.75 0.49
N PHE A 36 -11.86 -3.77 0.46
CA PHE A 36 -13.28 -3.58 0.15
C PHE A 36 -14.03 -2.80 1.22
N ASP A 37 -13.70 -2.98 2.50
CA ASP A 37 -14.28 -2.17 3.58
C ASP A 37 -13.98 -0.67 3.41
N LEU A 38 -12.76 -0.32 2.99
CA LEU A 38 -12.33 1.06 2.81
C LEU A 38 -12.93 1.72 1.55
N PHE A 39 -12.93 1.03 0.42
CA PHE A 39 -13.22 1.66 -0.88
C PHE A 39 -14.60 1.32 -1.43
N PHE A 40 -15.24 0.26 -0.92
CA PHE A 40 -16.47 -0.29 -1.49
C PHE A 40 -17.52 -0.67 -0.44
N ALA A 41 -17.41 -0.13 0.79
CA ALA A 41 -18.32 -0.40 1.91
C ALA A 41 -18.54 -1.91 2.16
N GLY A 42 -17.46 -2.69 2.01
CA GLY A 42 -17.46 -4.14 2.18
C GLY A 42 -18.03 -4.92 0.98
N LYS A 43 -18.48 -4.25 -0.09
CA LYS A 43 -18.94 -4.91 -1.30
C LYS A 43 -17.76 -5.51 -2.06
N HIS A 44 -17.81 -6.83 -2.22
CA HIS A 44 -16.84 -7.60 -2.99
C HIS A 44 -17.08 -7.44 -4.50
N LEU A 45 -15.99 -7.36 -5.27
CA LEU A 45 -16.00 -7.21 -6.73
C LEU A 45 -15.09 -8.24 -7.39
N THR A 46 -15.38 -8.59 -8.65
CA THR A 46 -14.49 -9.40 -9.50
C THR A 46 -13.28 -8.58 -9.96
N VAL A 47 -12.28 -9.25 -10.55
CA VAL A 47 -11.08 -8.58 -11.09
C VAL A 47 -11.44 -7.56 -12.17
N GLU A 48 -12.36 -7.91 -13.06
CA GLU A 48 -12.79 -7.06 -14.18
C GLU A 48 -13.48 -5.81 -13.65
N GLN A 49 -14.46 -5.99 -12.77
CA GLN A 49 -15.18 -4.89 -12.13
C GLN A 49 -14.22 -3.97 -11.37
N LEU A 50 -13.27 -4.55 -10.64
CA LEU A 50 -12.33 -3.75 -9.87
C LEU A 50 -11.40 -2.96 -10.80
N THR A 51 -10.92 -3.58 -11.88
CA THR A 51 -10.05 -2.93 -12.87
C THR A 51 -10.69 -1.68 -13.47
N GLU A 52 -12.00 -1.69 -13.72
CA GLU A 52 -12.75 -0.53 -14.21
C GLU A 52 -12.87 0.59 -13.17
N ARG A 53 -12.96 0.25 -11.88
CA ARG A 53 -13.25 1.22 -10.80
C ARG A 53 -12.01 1.82 -10.16
N LEU A 54 -10.86 1.13 -10.17
CA LEU A 54 -9.64 1.62 -9.53
C LEU A 54 -9.12 2.97 -10.04
N PRO A 55 -9.18 3.30 -11.35
CA PRO A 55 -8.66 4.56 -11.86
C PRO A 55 -9.29 5.81 -11.21
N GLU A 56 -10.60 5.75 -10.93
CA GLU A 56 -11.34 6.83 -10.25
C GLU A 56 -10.80 7.12 -8.84
N LEU A 57 -10.16 6.13 -8.22
CA LEU A 57 -9.58 6.21 -6.87
C LEU A 57 -8.09 6.56 -6.89
N GLY A 58 -7.48 6.74 -8.07
CA GLY A 58 -6.03 6.90 -8.21
C GLY A 58 -5.26 5.60 -7.93
N LEU A 59 -5.91 4.46 -8.18
CA LEU A 59 -5.39 3.12 -7.97
C LEU A 59 -5.24 2.37 -9.30
N VAL A 60 -4.45 1.31 -9.28
CA VAL A 60 -4.27 0.38 -10.41
C VAL A 60 -4.23 -1.06 -9.92
N MET A 61 -4.54 -2.00 -10.81
CA MET A 61 -4.22 -3.40 -10.59
C MET A 61 -2.73 -3.60 -10.84
N TRP A 62 -1.99 -3.95 -9.80
CA TRP A 62 -0.58 -4.27 -9.87
C TRP A 62 -0.39 -5.79 -9.93
N GLY A 63 0.36 -6.28 -10.91
CA GLY A 63 0.63 -7.71 -11.06
C GLY A 63 1.13 -8.09 -12.45
N MET A 64 2.42 -7.90 -12.73
CA MET A 64 3.05 -8.50 -13.92
C MET A 64 3.47 -9.96 -13.70
N SER A 65 3.46 -10.43 -12.44
CA SER A 65 3.73 -11.82 -12.07
C SER A 65 3.15 -12.12 -10.68
N GLY A 66 1.93 -12.66 -10.65
CA GLY A 66 1.21 -12.98 -9.40
C GLY A 66 -0.29 -12.72 -9.49
N ALA A 67 -0.97 -12.75 -8.34
CA ALA A 67 -2.36 -12.33 -8.27
C ALA A 67 -2.44 -10.82 -8.54
N PRO A 68 -3.48 -10.33 -9.22
CA PRO A 68 -3.65 -8.90 -9.41
C PRO A 68 -4.03 -8.27 -8.06
N ILE A 69 -3.30 -7.24 -7.65
CA ILE A 69 -3.41 -6.62 -6.32
C ILE A 69 -3.61 -5.11 -6.48
N PRO A 70 -4.57 -4.48 -5.80
CA PRO A 70 -4.70 -3.03 -5.78
C PRO A 70 -3.48 -2.34 -5.20
N ALA A 71 -2.95 -1.38 -5.95
CA ALA A 71 -1.85 -0.52 -5.53
C ALA A 71 -2.15 0.93 -5.94
N PRO A 72 -1.54 1.92 -5.26
CA PRO A 72 -1.50 3.27 -5.76
C PRO A 72 -0.89 3.33 -7.16
N LEU A 73 -1.43 4.20 -8.01
CA LEU A 73 -0.77 4.54 -9.27
C LEU A 73 0.62 5.14 -8.96
N SER A 74 1.66 4.63 -9.63
CA SER A 74 3.02 5.19 -9.58
C SER A 74 3.13 6.35 -10.56
N LEU A 75 3.70 7.47 -10.11
CA LEU A 75 4.07 8.64 -10.90
C LEU A 75 5.58 8.91 -10.70
N ASP A 76 6.17 9.76 -11.53
CA ASP A 76 7.59 10.15 -11.41
C ASP A 76 7.90 10.81 -10.05
N SER A 77 6.92 11.50 -9.46
CA SER A 77 7.03 12.13 -8.14
C SER A 77 6.78 11.16 -6.97
N GLY A 78 6.45 9.89 -7.25
CA GLY A 78 6.06 8.85 -6.31
C GLY A 78 4.62 8.41 -6.49
N CYS A 79 4.01 7.78 -5.48
CA CYS A 79 2.63 7.32 -5.61
C CYS A 79 1.64 8.47 -5.76
N ALA A 80 0.48 8.22 -6.39
CA ALA A 80 -0.58 9.21 -6.64
C ALA A 80 -1.18 9.86 -5.38
N PHE A 81 -0.86 9.35 -4.18
CA PHE A 81 -1.28 9.92 -2.91
C PHE A 81 -0.19 10.77 -2.22
N LEU A 82 1.02 10.84 -2.76
CA LEU A 82 2.10 11.64 -2.20
C LEU A 82 1.97 13.10 -2.66
N THR A 83 2.03 14.02 -1.70
CA THR A 83 2.02 15.47 -1.92
C THR A 83 3.21 16.11 -1.20
N VAL A 84 3.43 17.41 -1.42
CA VAL A 84 4.49 18.19 -0.75
C VAL A 84 4.32 18.19 0.78
N ASP A 85 3.09 18.12 1.28
CA ASP A 85 2.77 18.10 2.71
C ASP A 85 2.72 16.67 3.30
N GLY A 86 3.02 15.66 2.46
CA GLY A 86 3.00 14.24 2.80
C GLY A 86 1.86 13.49 2.12
N CYS A 87 1.49 12.33 2.68
CA CYS A 87 0.48 11.47 2.08
C CYS A 87 -0.93 12.02 2.31
N ARG A 88 -1.72 12.18 1.23
CA ARG A 88 -3.13 12.61 1.27
C ARG A 88 -4.06 11.60 1.95
N LEU A 89 -3.66 10.32 2.04
CA LEU A 89 -4.41 9.31 2.77
C LEU A 89 -4.23 9.48 4.28
N THR A 90 -5.34 9.40 5.00
CA THR A 90 -5.33 9.22 6.44
C THR A 90 -4.63 7.92 6.81
N VAL A 91 -4.20 7.77 8.06
CA VAL A 91 -3.54 6.53 8.51
C VAL A 91 -4.45 5.31 8.31
N ALA A 92 -5.75 5.44 8.53
CA ALA A 92 -6.69 4.34 8.38
C ALA A 92 -6.84 3.84 6.94
N GLU A 93 -6.65 4.71 5.95
CA GLU A 93 -6.84 4.40 4.53
C GLU A 93 -5.58 3.85 3.86
N ARG A 94 -4.40 4.09 4.44
CA ARG A 94 -3.12 3.74 3.82
C ARG A 94 -2.98 2.23 3.54
N PRO A 95 -2.26 1.85 2.47
CA PRO A 95 -1.92 0.46 2.19
C PRO A 95 -1.31 -0.26 3.39
N CYS A 96 -1.58 -1.57 3.54
CA CYS A 96 -1.05 -2.35 4.67
C CYS A 96 0.49 -2.27 4.73
N GLN A 97 1.17 -2.33 3.57
CA GLN A 97 2.62 -2.16 3.52
C GLN A 97 3.06 -0.81 4.05
N CYS A 98 2.40 0.29 3.65
CA CYS A 98 2.74 1.63 4.14
C CYS A 98 2.63 1.72 5.67
N LEU A 99 1.68 1.01 6.27
CA LEU A 99 1.50 0.97 7.73
C LEU A 99 2.54 0.09 8.44
N ALA A 100 3.13 -0.88 7.73
CA ALA A 100 4.07 -1.83 8.29
C ALA A 100 5.55 -1.44 8.07
N LEU A 101 5.82 -0.45 7.20
CA LEU A 101 7.19 -0.02 6.90
C LEU A 101 7.89 0.53 8.15
N ILE A 102 9.07 -0.01 8.42
CA ILE A 102 9.93 0.41 9.53
C ILE A 102 11.09 1.22 8.91
N PRO A 103 11.10 2.56 9.04
CA PRO A 103 12.16 3.38 8.47
C PRO A 103 13.48 3.18 9.23
N ASN A 104 14.58 2.97 8.49
CA ASN A 104 15.92 2.99 9.07
C ASN A 104 16.39 4.44 9.26
N GLN A 105 16.48 4.88 10.50
CA GLN A 105 16.85 6.25 10.83
C GLN A 105 18.24 6.66 10.31
N LYS A 106 19.18 5.72 10.24
CA LYS A 106 20.57 5.98 9.80
C LYS A 106 20.67 6.30 8.30
N THR A 107 19.65 5.97 7.53
CA THR A 107 19.64 6.12 6.07
C THR A 107 18.67 7.21 5.60
N LEU A 108 17.95 7.88 6.51
CA LEU A 108 16.95 8.91 6.18
C LEU A 108 17.50 10.04 5.30
N GLU A 109 18.72 10.49 5.59
CA GLU A 109 19.36 11.65 4.94
C GLU A 109 20.32 11.24 3.81
N GLN A 110 20.47 9.94 3.55
CA GLN A 110 21.33 9.46 2.48
C GLN A 110 20.75 9.85 1.11
N GLN A 111 21.63 10.16 0.15
CA GLN A 111 21.23 10.44 -1.24
C GLN A 111 20.39 9.30 -1.86
N GLN A 112 20.66 8.07 -1.45
CA GLN A 112 19.97 6.86 -1.92
C GLN A 112 18.57 6.70 -1.31
N GLY A 113 18.20 7.53 -0.33
CA GLY A 113 16.93 7.49 0.38
C GLY A 113 16.90 6.59 1.61
N CYS A 114 15.75 6.52 2.27
CA CYS A 114 15.55 5.70 3.46
C CYS A 114 15.38 4.23 3.10
N GLN A 115 16.24 3.38 3.66
CA GLN A 115 16.14 1.93 3.56
C GLN A 115 15.06 1.40 4.52
N CYS A 116 13.79 1.57 4.15
CA CYS A 116 12.68 1.04 4.93
C CYS A 116 12.67 -0.50 4.92
N GLN A 117 12.42 -1.12 6.07
CA GLN A 117 12.21 -2.57 6.18
C GLN A 117 10.72 -2.89 6.11
N THR A 118 10.37 -3.96 5.40
CA THR A 118 8.99 -4.49 5.37
C THR A 118 8.96 -5.80 6.16
N PRO A 119 8.14 -5.92 7.21
CA PRO A 119 7.94 -7.19 7.91
C PRO A 119 7.44 -8.29 6.96
N THR A 120 7.80 -9.55 7.22
CA THR A 120 7.43 -10.70 6.39
C THR A 120 5.91 -10.83 6.21
N GLU A 121 5.13 -10.55 7.26
CA GLU A 121 3.66 -10.55 7.22
C GLU A 121 3.07 -9.52 6.24
N SER A 122 3.88 -8.53 5.87
CA SER A 122 3.53 -7.48 4.93
C SER A 122 4.27 -7.63 3.59
N SER A 123 4.83 -8.81 3.31
CA SER A 123 5.55 -9.07 2.07
C SER A 123 4.60 -9.22 0.87
N ARG A 124 5.18 -9.18 -0.33
CA ARG A 124 4.44 -9.36 -1.60
C ARG A 124 3.94 -10.80 -1.76
N GLU A 125 4.68 -11.78 -1.25
CA GLU A 125 4.30 -13.19 -1.27
C GLU A 125 3.03 -13.42 -0.45
N VAL A 126 2.94 -12.83 0.74
CA VAL A 126 1.74 -12.88 1.57
C VAL A 126 0.56 -12.20 0.86
N ALA A 127 0.79 -11.05 0.23
CA ALA A 127 -0.25 -10.35 -0.53
C ALA A 127 -0.76 -11.18 -1.70
N ASN A 128 0.14 -11.77 -2.49
CA ASN A 128 -0.20 -12.66 -3.59
C ASN A 128 -1.07 -13.82 -3.13
N GLN A 129 -0.67 -14.52 -2.06
CA GLN A 129 -1.45 -15.65 -1.55
C GLN A 129 -2.86 -15.23 -1.11
N ARG A 130 -2.98 -14.11 -0.39
CA ARG A 130 -4.28 -13.63 0.10
C ARG A 130 -5.20 -13.21 -1.03
N TRP A 131 -4.69 -12.46 -1.99
CA TRP A 131 -5.48 -12.04 -3.15
C TRP A 131 -5.82 -13.21 -4.05
N GLN A 132 -4.90 -14.14 -4.29
CA GLN A 132 -5.20 -15.38 -5.02
C GLN A 132 -6.34 -16.16 -4.37
N ASN A 133 -6.30 -16.33 -3.06
CA ASN A 133 -7.38 -17.01 -2.33
C ASN A 133 -8.70 -16.26 -2.46
N TYR A 134 -8.69 -14.91 -2.38
CA TYR A 134 -9.89 -14.10 -2.58
C TYR A 134 -10.47 -14.25 -3.99
N TRP A 135 -9.63 -14.19 -5.03
CA TRP A 135 -10.07 -14.32 -6.42
C TRP A 135 -10.69 -15.67 -6.75
N LEU A 136 -10.41 -16.73 -5.97
CA LEU A 136 -11.08 -18.03 -6.11
C LEU A 136 -12.50 -18.05 -5.52
N THR A 137 -12.90 -17.01 -4.79
CA THR A 137 -14.19 -16.95 -4.09
C THR A 137 -15.23 -16.06 -4.76
N VAL A 138 -14.84 -15.27 -5.76
CA VAL A 138 -15.68 -14.27 -6.42
C VAL A 138 -15.71 -14.44 -7.93
#